data_AF-A0AAD6IWW0-F1
#
_entry.id   AF-A0AAD6IWW0-F1
#
_cell.length_a   1.000
_cell.length_b   1.000
_cell.length_c   1.000
_cell.angle_alpha   90.00
_cell.angle_beta   90.00
_cell.angle_gamma   90.00
#
_symmetry.space_group_name_H-M   'P 1'
#
loop_
_entity.id
_entity.type
_entity.pdbx_description
1 polymer ?
#
loop_
_entity_poly.entity_id
_entity_poly.type
_entity_poly.pdbx_seq_one_letter_code
_entity_poly.pdbx_strand_id
1 'polypeptide(L)'
;MVPRPPRRVPSKKAAVSKGRVAKTAVKAPASRKRKSTESTRPARGASVEQQQQAQDEEATRQLKRRRTAGGVVKNGTTAPHLVARKKRILVEDFDNKWIQLSDGSIAEVSRVLRDVGRSVLLGMPLKSAAKRDEAQKTLERSYQKLERSLGKMRIPPTTSEKVFNNEWLINEEARLNGLIQPESRQIAMLQKEIARQRRLLEDEERQLLTLKKNANAEKQVRRQKAAKFIPALKTAPVDPDQLQIEIDKIRLDNVRPEQEFTIAQMLAEEDDPELRVTMRQLEKHLGSMAKNRQALGDMPEWMQSTRAAVDDVLYQWKGENYGDLMDMSV
;
A
#
# COMPACT_ATOMS: atom_id res chain seq x y z
N MET A 1 33.80 19.28 -1.24
CA MET A 1 32.48 18.67 -0.95
C MET A 1 32.33 17.45 -1.85
N VAL A 2 32.33 16.26 -1.26
CA VAL A 2 32.26 14.98 -1.98
C VAL A 2 30.79 14.54 -2.10
N PRO A 3 30.29 14.09 -3.27
CA PRO A 3 28.97 13.49 -3.37
C PRO A 3 29.00 11.99 -2.98
N ARG A 4 28.01 11.57 -2.17
CA ARG A 4 27.84 10.18 -1.71
C ARG A 4 27.20 9.31 -2.81
N PRO A 5 27.58 8.03 -2.93
CA PRO A 5 26.93 7.09 -3.84
C PRO A 5 25.63 6.48 -3.27
N PRO A 6 24.71 5.97 -4.12
CA PRO A 6 23.43 5.43 -3.70
C PRO A 6 23.52 4.00 -3.13
N ARG A 7 22.64 3.75 -2.15
CA ARG A 7 22.55 2.54 -1.32
C ARG A 7 21.73 1.45 -2.05
N ARG A 8 22.32 0.28 -2.27
CA ARG A 8 21.65 -0.93 -2.78
C ARG A 8 20.58 -1.43 -1.80
N VAL A 9 19.40 -1.77 -2.32
CA VAL A 9 18.34 -2.53 -1.61
C VAL A 9 18.36 -4.00 -2.05
N PRO A 10 18.23 -4.98 -1.13
CA PRO A 10 18.16 -6.39 -1.50
C PRO A 10 16.72 -6.81 -1.86
N SER A 11 16.60 -7.54 -2.97
CA SER A 11 15.37 -8.21 -3.42
C SER A 11 15.12 -9.50 -2.61
N LYS A 12 13.93 -9.62 -2.02
CA LYS A 12 13.48 -10.85 -1.36
C LYS A 12 12.71 -11.72 -2.34
N LYS A 13 13.22 -12.93 -2.55
CA LYS A 13 12.64 -14.02 -3.34
C LYS A 13 11.28 -14.46 -2.79
N ALA A 14 10.32 -14.63 -3.69
CA ALA A 14 9.05 -15.28 -3.45
C ALA A 14 9.24 -16.81 -3.41
N ALA A 15 8.67 -17.47 -2.39
CA ALA A 15 8.54 -18.92 -2.33
C ALA A 15 7.07 -19.30 -2.56
N VAL A 16 6.83 -19.94 -3.70
CA VAL A 16 5.60 -20.62 -4.07
C VAL A 16 5.59 -22.01 -3.42
N SER A 17 4.51 -22.40 -2.75
CA SER A 17 4.23 -23.82 -2.51
C SER A 17 2.76 -24.13 -2.84
N LYS A 18 2.59 -25.09 -3.75
CA LYS A 18 1.33 -25.68 -4.19
C LYS A 18 1.04 -26.93 -3.35
N GLY A 19 -0.20 -27.01 -2.86
CA GLY A 19 -1.10 -28.18 -2.88
C GLY A 19 -0.70 -29.50 -2.21
N ARG A 20 -1.62 -30.06 -1.42
CA ARG A 20 -2.29 -31.33 -1.76
C ARG A 20 -3.53 -31.60 -0.91
N VAL A 21 -4.59 -32.02 -1.59
CA VAL A 21 -5.84 -32.58 -1.05
C VAL A 21 -5.66 -34.09 -0.88
N ALA A 22 -6.17 -34.66 0.21
CA ALA A 22 -6.61 -36.06 0.25
C ALA A 22 -7.72 -36.25 1.30
N LYS A 23 -8.85 -36.79 0.83
CA LYS A 23 -9.99 -37.30 1.60
C LYS A 23 -9.76 -38.78 1.97
N THR A 24 -10.68 -39.27 2.82
CA THR A 24 -11.10 -40.66 3.14
C THR A 24 -10.69 -41.07 4.56
N ALA A 25 -11.45 -41.82 5.34
CA ALA A 25 -12.86 -42.22 5.37
C ALA A 25 -13.05 -43.03 6.68
N VAL A 26 -14.21 -42.88 7.33
CA VAL A 26 -14.98 -43.93 8.04
C VAL A 26 -14.30 -44.72 9.18
N LYS A 27 -14.83 -44.53 10.41
CA LYS A 27 -15.47 -45.63 11.19
C LYS A 27 -16.18 -45.11 12.44
N ALA A 28 -17.50 -45.32 12.49
CA ALA A 28 -18.27 -45.48 13.71
C ALA A 28 -18.75 -46.94 13.77
N PRO A 29 -18.99 -47.49 14.97
CA PRO A 29 -20.37 -47.88 15.33
C PRO A 29 -20.71 -47.43 16.77
N ALA A 30 -21.89 -46.86 17.04
CA ALA A 30 -23.12 -47.55 17.49
C ALA A 30 -22.92 -48.31 18.83
N SER A 31 -23.71 -48.18 19.90
CA SER A 31 -25.15 -47.99 20.02
C SER A 31 -25.58 -47.98 21.52
N ARG A 32 -26.87 -47.71 21.76
CA ARG A 32 -27.73 -47.96 22.95
C ARG A 32 -27.91 -46.76 23.90
N LYS A 33 -29.05 -46.06 23.96
CA LYS A 33 -30.49 -46.36 24.23
C LYS A 33 -30.87 -46.08 25.70
N ARG A 34 -31.69 -45.01 25.86
CA ARG A 34 -32.86 -44.85 26.78
C ARG A 34 -32.53 -44.78 28.30
N LYS A 35 -33.28 -44.12 29.18
CA LYS A 35 -34.63 -43.53 29.19
C LYS A 35 -34.74 -42.47 30.29
N SER A 36 -35.68 -41.56 30.09
CA SER A 36 -36.24 -40.54 30.97
C SER A 36 -36.85 -41.04 32.29
N THR A 37 -37.10 -40.07 33.19
CA THR A 37 -38.24 -39.78 34.12
C THR A 37 -37.75 -39.55 35.55
N GLU A 38 -37.79 -38.33 36.09
CA GLU A 38 -38.96 -37.56 36.58
C GLU A 38 -39.27 -37.84 38.06
N SER A 39 -39.41 -36.74 38.80
CA SER A 39 -40.35 -36.53 39.92
C SER A 39 -39.83 -36.37 41.36
N THR A 40 -40.24 -35.21 41.90
CA THR A 40 -40.73 -34.88 43.25
C THR A 40 -39.81 -34.75 44.49
N ARG A 41 -39.66 -33.47 44.90
CA ARG A 41 -39.70 -32.90 46.28
C ARG A 41 -40.91 -33.43 47.09
N PRO A 42 -41.06 -33.29 48.45
CA PRO A 42 -40.79 -32.06 49.24
C PRO A 42 -40.39 -32.18 50.74
N ALA A 43 -40.11 -31.00 51.35
CA ALA A 43 -40.26 -30.55 52.77
C ALA A 43 -39.45 -31.29 53.86
N ARG A 44 -38.98 -30.72 54.99
CA ARG A 44 -39.16 -29.52 55.86
C ARG A 44 -37.90 -29.56 56.79
N GLY A 45 -37.20 -28.53 57.24
CA GLY A 45 -37.55 -27.31 57.98
C GLY A 45 -36.48 -27.08 59.07
N ALA A 46 -36.15 -25.81 59.37
CA ALA A 46 -35.29 -25.27 60.47
C ALA A 46 -33.77 -25.57 60.42
N SER A 47 -32.81 -24.67 60.66
CA SER A 47 -32.79 -23.35 61.29
C SER A 47 -31.81 -22.40 60.57
N VAL A 48 -32.21 -21.13 60.55
CA VAL A 48 -31.45 -19.94 60.15
C VAL A 48 -30.78 -19.36 61.40
N GLU A 49 -29.72 -18.57 61.19
CA GLU A 49 -29.01 -17.66 62.11
C GLU A 49 -27.60 -18.10 62.51
N GLN A 50 -26.66 -18.05 61.55
CA GLN A 50 -25.23 -17.71 61.78
C GLN A 50 -24.37 -17.61 60.51
N GLN A 51 -24.91 -17.72 59.30
CA GLN A 51 -24.11 -17.72 58.05
C GLN A 51 -24.29 -16.51 57.12
N GLN A 52 -24.97 -15.45 57.54
CA GLN A 52 -25.26 -14.28 56.67
C GLN A 52 -24.28 -13.10 56.76
N GLN A 53 -23.16 -13.20 57.50
CA GLN A 53 -22.13 -12.16 57.50
C GLN A 53 -20.83 -12.54 56.76
N ALA A 54 -20.71 -13.78 56.27
CA ALA A 54 -19.52 -14.24 55.53
C ALA A 54 -19.70 -14.27 54.00
N GLN A 55 -20.94 -14.14 53.48
CA GLN A 55 -21.21 -14.28 52.05
C GLN A 55 -21.23 -12.96 51.26
N ASP A 56 -21.32 -11.80 51.92
CA ASP A 56 -21.30 -10.48 51.25
C ASP A 56 -19.89 -9.91 51.02
N GLU A 57 -18.88 -10.37 51.77
CA GLU A 57 -17.48 -9.98 51.54
C GLU A 57 -16.80 -10.78 50.41
N GLU A 58 -17.31 -11.98 50.10
CA GLU A 58 -16.75 -12.82 49.02
C GLU A 58 -17.35 -12.48 47.64
N ALA A 59 -18.59 -12.01 47.60
CA ALA A 59 -19.24 -11.51 46.38
C ALA A 59 -18.62 -10.19 45.88
N THR A 60 -18.10 -9.34 46.76
CA THR A 60 -17.44 -8.08 46.39
C THR A 60 -15.96 -8.25 45.98
N ARG A 61 -15.30 -9.34 46.39
CA ARG A 61 -13.93 -9.66 45.95
C ARG A 61 -13.86 -10.35 44.58
N GLN A 62 -14.92 -11.03 44.14
CA GLN A 62 -14.97 -11.65 42.81
C GLN A 62 -15.41 -10.71 41.67
N LEU A 63 -16.09 -9.59 41.98
CA LEU A 63 -16.48 -8.59 40.96
C LEU A 63 -15.34 -7.66 40.50
N LYS A 64 -14.20 -7.60 41.18
CA LYS A 64 -13.06 -6.75 40.77
C LYS A 64 -11.99 -7.45 39.91
N ARG A 65 -12.09 -8.76 39.67
CA ARG A 65 -11.13 -9.50 38.80
C ARG A 65 -11.61 -9.72 37.35
N ARG A 66 -12.74 -9.11 36.93
CA ARG A 66 -13.30 -9.24 35.56
C ARG A 66 -13.28 -7.96 34.73
N ARG A 67 -12.34 -7.03 34.96
CA ARG A 67 -12.15 -5.85 34.10
C ARG A 67 -10.70 -5.66 33.64
N THR A 68 -10.05 -6.71 33.14
CA THR A 68 -8.89 -6.60 32.24
C THR A 68 -8.86 -7.80 31.28
N ALA A 69 -9.96 -8.08 30.60
CA ALA A 69 -9.94 -8.90 29.39
C ALA A 69 -9.95 -7.94 28.21
N GLY A 70 -8.85 -7.93 27.45
CA GLY A 70 -8.72 -7.16 26.22
C GLY A 70 -9.92 -7.43 25.31
N GLY A 71 -10.49 -6.35 24.80
CA GLY A 71 -11.55 -6.44 23.80
C GLY A 71 -11.05 -7.24 22.61
N VAL A 72 -11.66 -8.40 22.39
CA VAL A 72 -11.64 -9.10 21.11
C VAL A 72 -12.46 -8.23 20.16
N VAL A 73 -11.79 -7.38 19.38
CA VAL A 73 -12.42 -6.64 18.29
C VAL A 73 -12.33 -7.48 17.03
N LYS A 74 -13.51 -7.73 16.48
CA LYS A 74 -13.78 -8.48 15.26
C LYS A 74 -12.99 -7.91 14.07
N ASN A 75 -12.51 -8.83 13.23
CA ASN A 75 -11.84 -8.58 11.96
C ASN A 75 -12.49 -7.45 11.15
N GLY A 76 -11.72 -6.44 10.74
CA GLY A 76 -12.22 -5.44 9.77
C GLY A 76 -11.39 -4.17 9.55
N THR A 77 -10.60 -3.71 10.51
CA THR A 77 -9.84 -2.46 10.32
C THR A 77 -8.51 -2.53 11.05
N THR A 78 -7.44 -2.82 10.32
CA THR A 78 -6.07 -2.86 10.83
C THR A 78 -5.51 -1.45 11.01
N ALA A 79 -6.05 -0.71 11.98
CA ALA A 79 -5.30 0.40 12.57
C ALA A 79 -4.27 -0.20 13.55
N PRO A 80 -2.99 0.19 13.48
CA PRO A 80 -1.99 -0.28 14.44
C PRO A 80 -2.39 0.18 15.84
N HIS A 81 -2.59 -0.76 16.75
CA HIS A 81 -2.87 -0.49 18.16
C HIS A 81 -1.63 -0.83 19.00
N LEU A 82 -1.33 0.03 19.98
CA LEU A 82 -0.21 -0.19 20.88
C LEU A 82 -0.55 -1.34 21.85
N VAL A 83 0.33 -2.33 21.92
CA VAL A 83 0.19 -3.47 22.85
C VAL A 83 0.91 -3.13 24.16
N ALA A 84 0.21 -3.23 25.29
CA ALA A 84 0.79 -3.00 26.60
C ALA A 84 1.88 -4.04 26.91
N ARG A 85 3.12 -3.58 27.08
CA ARG A 85 4.26 -4.43 27.50
C ARG A 85 4.56 -4.19 28.98
N LYS A 86 4.53 -5.26 29.79
CA LYS A 86 4.96 -5.23 31.19
C LYS A 86 6.43 -5.62 31.29
N LYS A 87 7.26 -4.76 31.88
CA LYS A 87 8.65 -5.08 32.23
C LYS A 87 8.74 -5.24 33.75
N ARG A 88 9.42 -6.31 34.21
CA ARG A 88 9.77 -6.45 35.63
C ARG A 88 11.04 -5.65 35.86
N ILE A 89 11.04 -4.82 36.90
CA ILE A 89 12.11 -3.89 37.23
C ILE A 89 12.53 -4.19 38.65
N LEU A 90 13.83 -4.26 38.90
CA LEU A 90 14.37 -4.46 40.23
C LEU A 90 14.08 -3.22 41.09
N VAL A 91 13.83 -3.41 42.39
CA VAL A 91 13.54 -2.29 43.31
C VAL A 91 14.75 -1.34 43.39
N GLU A 92 15.97 -1.89 43.33
CA GLU A 92 17.22 -1.13 43.26
C GLU A 92 17.33 -0.26 42.00
N ASP A 93 16.79 -0.73 40.87
CA ASP A 93 16.73 0.06 39.63
C ASP A 93 15.70 1.18 39.73
N PHE A 94 14.63 0.98 40.50
CA PHE A 94 13.63 2.00 40.77
C PHE A 94 14.20 3.12 41.65
N ASP A 95 14.92 2.79 42.72
CA ASP A 95 15.45 3.81 43.63
C ASP A 95 16.66 4.55 43.05
N ASN A 96 17.53 3.86 42.31
CA ASN A 96 18.78 4.46 41.79
C ASN A 96 18.64 5.11 40.41
N LYS A 97 17.82 4.54 39.50
CA LYS A 97 17.78 5.01 38.10
C LYS A 97 16.59 5.92 37.83
N TRP A 98 15.55 5.92 38.67
CA TRP A 98 14.36 6.72 38.42
C TRP A 98 14.46 8.08 39.07
N ILE A 99 14.20 9.09 38.25
CA ILE A 99 14.35 10.49 38.60
C ILE A 99 13.00 10.99 39.15
N GLN A 100 13.02 11.90 40.12
CA GLN A 100 11.81 12.59 40.56
C GLN A 100 11.39 13.62 39.52
N LEU A 101 10.09 13.83 39.36
CA LEU A 101 9.60 14.86 38.44
C LEU A 101 10.12 16.24 38.89
N SER A 102 10.61 17.04 37.96
CA SER A 102 11.04 18.41 38.27
C SER A 102 9.85 19.26 38.73
N ASP A 103 10.10 20.16 39.68
CA ASP A 103 9.05 21.02 40.24
C ASP A 103 8.33 21.86 39.17
N GLY A 104 9.06 22.24 38.11
CA GLY A 104 8.49 22.93 36.95
C GLY A 104 7.47 22.07 36.19
N SER A 105 7.76 20.79 35.92
CA SER A 105 6.80 19.89 35.29
C SER A 105 5.61 19.57 36.18
N ILE A 106 5.78 19.51 37.51
CA ILE A 106 4.67 19.35 38.46
C ILE A 106 3.74 20.57 38.39
N ALA A 107 4.30 21.78 38.32
CA ALA A 107 3.53 23.02 38.21
C ALA A 107 2.75 23.11 36.88
N GLU A 108 3.33 22.68 35.76
CA GLU A 108 2.62 22.64 34.48
C GLU A 108 1.46 21.63 34.48
N VAL A 109 1.69 20.42 35.01
CA VAL A 109 0.63 19.41 35.14
C VAL A 109 -0.48 19.90 36.07
N SER A 110 -0.14 20.54 37.19
CA SER A 110 -1.14 21.07 38.12
C SER A 110 -1.93 22.24 37.51
N ARG A 111 -1.28 23.10 36.72
CA ARG A 111 -1.93 24.17 35.96
C ARG A 111 -2.96 23.62 34.98
N VAL A 112 -2.58 22.65 34.15
CA VAL A 112 -3.49 22.01 33.18
C VAL A 112 -4.66 21.34 33.91
N LEU A 113 -4.41 20.63 35.00
CA LEU A 113 -5.46 20.00 35.79
C LEU A 113 -6.44 21.01 36.40
N ARG A 114 -5.95 22.16 36.87
CA ARG A 114 -6.78 23.25 37.40
C ARG A 114 -7.61 23.91 36.30
N ASP A 115 -7.05 24.12 35.11
CA ASP A 115 -7.75 24.72 33.98
C ASP A 115 -8.87 23.79 33.44
N VAL A 116 -8.59 22.49 33.35
CA VAL A 116 -9.62 21.47 33.06
C VAL A 116 -10.67 21.40 34.17
N GLY A 117 -10.26 21.51 35.44
CA GLY A 117 -11.20 21.57 36.56
C GLY A 117 -12.16 22.73 36.50
N ARG A 118 -11.64 23.93 36.18
CA ARG A 118 -12.42 25.14 36.00
C ARG A 118 -13.43 24.99 34.87
N SER A 119 -13.01 24.44 33.72
CA SER A 119 -13.92 24.23 32.58
C SER A 119 -15.03 23.23 32.92
N VAL A 120 -14.73 22.16 33.65
CA VAL A 120 -15.72 21.18 34.12
C VAL A 120 -16.69 21.81 35.13
N LEU A 121 -16.21 22.60 36.08
CA LEU A 121 -17.07 23.28 37.06
C LEU A 121 -18.01 24.31 36.40
N LEU A 122 -17.54 25.00 35.35
CA LEU A 122 -18.36 25.91 34.55
C LEU A 122 -19.38 25.17 33.68
N GLY A 123 -19.03 24.00 33.15
CA GLY A 123 -19.91 23.17 32.33
C GLY A 123 -20.93 22.35 33.14
N MET A 124 -20.72 22.19 34.46
CA MET A 124 -21.66 21.47 35.32
C MET A 124 -22.91 22.33 35.62
N PRO A 125 -24.13 21.77 35.49
CA PRO A 125 -25.38 22.47 35.82
C PRO A 125 -25.61 22.50 37.34
N LEU A 126 -24.65 23.06 38.09
CA LEU A 126 -24.77 23.32 39.52
C LEU A 126 -25.63 24.58 39.68
N LYS A 127 -26.86 24.42 40.20
CA LYS A 127 -27.85 25.51 40.31
C LYS A 127 -27.52 26.54 41.40
N SER A 128 -26.69 26.18 42.39
CA SER A 128 -26.39 27.03 43.55
C SER A 128 -24.89 27.35 43.62
N ALA A 129 -24.55 28.62 43.82
CA ALA A 129 -23.18 29.09 44.00
C ALA A 129 -22.46 28.37 45.16
N ALA A 130 -23.14 28.14 46.28
CA ALA A 130 -22.57 27.43 47.43
C ALA A 130 -22.08 25.99 47.09
N LYS A 131 -22.80 25.28 46.22
CA LYS A 131 -22.36 23.95 45.75
C LYS A 131 -21.19 24.03 44.77
N ARG A 132 -21.04 25.13 44.02
CA ARG A 132 -19.86 25.38 43.18
C ARG A 132 -18.64 25.66 44.05
N ASP A 133 -18.80 26.43 45.12
CA ASP A 133 -17.71 26.73 46.05
C ASP A 133 -17.27 25.48 46.84
N GLU A 134 -18.22 24.64 47.26
CA GLU A 134 -17.92 23.35 47.89
C GLU A 134 -17.20 22.42 46.91
N ALA A 135 -17.69 22.31 45.67
CA ALA A 135 -17.04 21.54 44.62
C ALA A 135 -15.61 22.05 44.35
N GLN A 136 -15.41 23.37 44.24
CA GLN A 136 -14.10 23.97 44.06
C GLN A 136 -13.16 23.65 45.23
N LYS A 137 -13.61 23.78 46.49
CA LYS A 137 -12.81 23.44 47.67
C LYS A 137 -12.43 21.97 47.72
N THR A 138 -13.33 21.06 47.33
CA THR A 138 -13.01 19.63 47.25
C THR A 138 -12.00 19.33 46.15
N LEU A 139 -12.10 20.02 45.01
CA LEU A 139 -11.17 19.94 43.90
C LEU A 139 -9.78 20.48 44.27
N GLU A 140 -9.70 21.60 44.97
CA GLU A 140 -8.44 22.16 45.47
C GLU A 140 -7.72 21.20 46.43
N ARG A 141 -8.48 20.55 47.32
CA ARG A 141 -7.93 19.50 48.21
C ARG A 141 -7.43 18.29 47.43
N SER A 142 -8.08 17.91 46.33
CA SER A 142 -7.62 16.80 45.49
C SER A 142 -6.37 17.20 44.69
N TYR A 143 -6.29 18.43 44.17
CA TYR A 143 -5.08 18.96 43.52
C TYR A 143 -3.88 18.98 44.44
N GLN A 144 -4.03 19.46 45.69
CA GLN A 144 -2.92 19.45 46.65
C GLN A 144 -2.44 18.03 46.98
N LYS A 145 -3.35 17.06 47.06
CA LYS A 145 -2.98 15.64 47.23
C LYS A 145 -2.24 15.11 46.01
N LEU A 146 -2.68 15.48 44.80
CA LEU A 146 -2.04 15.09 43.56
C LEU A 146 -0.64 15.70 43.42
N GLU A 147 -0.46 16.99 43.67
CA GLU A 147 0.85 17.67 43.66
C GLU A 147 1.84 16.97 44.62
N ARG A 148 1.41 16.67 45.86
CA ARG A 148 2.23 15.92 46.82
C ARG A 148 2.53 14.49 46.39
N SER A 149 1.63 13.85 45.65
CA SER A 149 1.85 12.49 45.13
C SER A 149 2.76 12.47 43.91
N LEU A 150 2.67 13.49 43.05
CA LEU A 150 3.48 13.64 41.84
C LEU A 150 4.94 13.94 42.20
N GLY A 151 5.19 14.79 43.21
CA GLY A 151 6.56 15.02 43.71
C GLY A 151 7.21 13.79 44.35
N LYS A 152 6.41 12.83 44.82
CA LYS A 152 6.90 11.55 45.37
C LYS A 152 7.03 10.46 44.31
N MET A 153 6.47 10.68 43.12
CA MET A 153 6.46 9.69 42.06
C MET A 153 7.81 9.69 41.34
N ARG A 154 8.45 8.53 41.32
CA ARG A 154 9.66 8.30 40.52
C ARG A 154 9.24 7.97 39.10
N ILE A 155 10.00 8.48 38.13
CA ILE A 155 9.71 8.30 36.71
C ILE A 155 10.92 7.64 36.03
N PRO A 156 10.71 6.69 35.10
CA PRO A 156 11.80 6.06 34.36
C PRO A 156 12.70 7.11 33.67
N PRO A 157 14.03 6.91 33.65
CA PRO A 157 14.97 7.88 33.08
C PRO A 157 14.81 8.08 31.56
N THR A 158 14.08 7.19 30.88
CA THR A 158 13.82 7.29 29.44
C THR A 158 12.72 8.29 29.08
N THR A 159 11.92 8.75 30.05
CA THR A 159 10.89 9.76 29.78
C THR A 159 11.54 11.13 29.87
N SER A 160 11.50 11.90 28.78
CA SER A 160 11.96 13.28 28.80
C SER A 160 10.97 14.16 29.54
N GLU A 161 11.46 15.12 30.32
CA GLU A 161 10.63 16.12 31.03
C GLU A 161 9.76 16.94 30.06
N LYS A 162 10.17 17.02 28.79
CA LYS A 162 9.44 17.68 27.71
C LYS A 162 8.02 17.13 27.53
N VAL A 163 7.79 15.84 27.81
CA VAL A 163 6.47 15.20 27.68
C VAL A 163 5.46 15.76 28.69
N PHE A 164 5.92 16.35 29.80
CA PHE A 164 5.05 16.96 30.81
C PHE A 164 4.75 18.44 30.54
N ASN A 165 5.42 19.04 29.55
CA ASN A 165 5.11 20.40 29.12
C ASN A 165 4.01 20.37 28.05
N ASN A 166 2.85 20.91 28.40
CA ASN A 166 1.68 20.96 27.52
C ASN A 166 1.97 21.72 26.21
N GLU A 167 2.59 22.89 26.32
CA GLU A 167 2.93 23.72 25.15
C GLU A 167 3.89 23.01 24.21
N TRP A 168 4.86 22.26 24.76
CA TRP A 168 5.76 21.46 23.95
C TRP A 168 5.01 20.34 23.23
N LEU A 169 4.08 19.66 23.91
CA LEU A 169 3.28 18.58 23.32
C LEU A 169 2.37 19.09 22.20
N ILE A 170 1.72 20.25 22.39
CA ILE A 170 0.89 20.88 21.35
C ILE A 170 1.75 21.26 20.14
N ASN A 171 2.92 21.86 20.36
CA ASN A 171 3.82 22.24 19.28
C ASN A 171 4.38 21.03 18.53
N GLU A 172 4.72 19.96 19.24
CA GLU A 172 5.20 18.72 18.64
C GLU A 172 4.09 17.99 17.88
N GLU A 173 2.86 17.99 18.40
CA GLU A 173 1.68 17.51 17.69
C GLU A 173 1.45 18.33 16.40
N ALA A 174 1.50 19.66 16.48
CA ALA A 174 1.35 20.52 15.31
C ALA A 174 2.44 20.26 14.28
N ARG A 175 3.69 20.06 14.72
CA ARG A 175 4.83 19.71 13.85
C ARG A 175 4.64 18.35 13.17
N LEU A 176 4.25 17.32 13.93
CA LEU A 176 3.98 15.99 13.40
C LEU A 176 2.79 15.97 12.44
N ASN A 177 1.71 16.69 12.79
CA ASN A 177 0.56 16.86 11.91
C ASN A 177 0.93 17.62 10.64
N GLY A 178 1.81 18.62 10.73
CA GLY A 178 2.36 19.34 9.58
C GLY A 178 3.13 18.45 8.62
N LEU A 179 3.76 17.37 9.11
CA LEU A 179 4.45 16.36 8.30
C LEU A 179 3.49 15.29 7.74
N ILE A 180 2.56 14.81 8.57
CA ILE A 180 1.65 13.72 8.21
C ILE A 180 0.58 14.18 7.20
N GLN A 181 0.05 15.39 7.34
CA GLN A 181 -1.01 15.88 6.45
C GLN A 181 -0.61 15.95 4.97
N PRO A 182 0.55 16.51 4.55
CA PRO A 182 0.94 16.53 3.15
C PRO A 182 1.15 15.11 2.59
N GLU A 183 1.77 14.22 3.35
CA GLU A 183 1.92 12.81 2.95
C GLU A 183 0.56 12.12 2.79
N SER A 184 -0.37 12.35 3.72
CA SER A 184 -1.73 11.81 3.63
C SER A 184 -2.47 12.34 2.39
N ARG A 185 -2.30 13.62 2.03
CA ARG A 185 -2.87 14.21 0.81
C ARG A 185 -2.25 13.61 -0.44
N GLN A 186 -0.94 13.38 -0.46
CA GLN A 186 -0.23 12.74 -1.55
C GLN A 186 -0.70 11.29 -1.75
N ILE A 187 -0.83 10.52 -0.66
CA ILE A 187 -1.36 9.15 -0.70
C ILE A 187 -2.78 9.14 -1.29
N ALA A 188 -3.64 10.07 -0.84
CA ALA A 188 -5.00 10.17 -1.38
C ALA A 188 -5.02 10.52 -2.87
N MET A 189 -4.11 11.38 -3.34
CA MET A 189 -3.95 11.69 -4.76
C MET A 189 -3.51 10.47 -5.57
N LEU A 190 -2.48 9.75 -5.09
CA LEU A 190 -1.98 8.54 -5.75
C LEU A 190 -3.03 7.42 -5.77
N GLN A 191 -3.82 7.27 -4.72
CA GLN A 191 -4.94 6.32 -4.69
C GLN A 191 -6.00 6.65 -5.73
N LYS A 192 -6.33 7.94 -5.93
CA LYS A 192 -7.22 8.37 -7.00
C LYS A 192 -6.64 8.08 -8.39
N GLU A 193 -5.34 8.27 -8.57
CA GLU A 193 -4.67 7.97 -9.84
C GLU A 193 -4.70 6.46 -10.14
N ILE A 194 -4.37 5.63 -9.15
CA ILE A 194 -4.45 4.16 -9.27
C ILE A 194 -5.87 3.73 -9.62
N ALA A 195 -6.89 4.32 -8.99
CA ALA A 195 -8.28 4.03 -9.29
C ALA A 195 -8.65 4.42 -10.74
N ARG A 196 -8.15 5.57 -11.23
CA ARG A 196 -8.34 5.99 -12.63
C ARG A 196 -7.68 5.02 -13.60
N GLN A 197 -6.41 4.68 -13.38
CA GLN A 197 -5.65 3.77 -14.23
C GLN A 197 -6.27 2.37 -14.26
N ARG A 198 -6.75 1.86 -13.12
CA ARG A 198 -7.45 0.58 -13.07
C ARG A 198 -8.72 0.57 -13.92
N ARG A 199 -9.51 1.65 -13.87
CA ARG A 199 -10.71 1.78 -14.73
C ARG A 199 -10.33 1.82 -16.22
N LEU A 200 -9.30 2.59 -16.58
CA LEU A 200 -8.82 2.65 -17.96
C LEU A 200 -8.37 1.27 -18.46
N LEU A 201 -7.62 0.53 -17.62
CA LEU A 201 -7.18 -0.82 -17.92
C LEU A 201 -8.37 -1.78 -18.10
N GLU A 202 -9.38 -1.72 -17.22
CA GLU A 202 -10.61 -2.52 -17.36
C GLU A 202 -11.34 -2.23 -18.69
N ASP A 203 -11.36 -0.99 -19.15
CA ASP A 203 -11.98 -0.60 -20.41
C ASP A 203 -11.17 -1.07 -21.63
N GLU A 204 -9.84 -0.95 -21.59
CA GLU A 204 -8.94 -1.49 -22.62
C GLU A 204 -9.02 -3.02 -22.71
N GLU A 205 -9.09 -3.72 -21.58
CA GLU A 205 -9.30 -5.17 -21.53
C GLU A 205 -10.63 -5.58 -22.18
N ARG A 206 -11.71 -4.83 -21.90
CA ARG A 206 -13.01 -5.05 -22.56
C ARG A 206 -12.91 -4.85 -24.07
N GLN A 207 -12.22 -3.80 -24.53
CA GLN A 207 -12.01 -3.53 -25.95
C GLN A 207 -11.16 -4.61 -26.63
N LEU A 208 -10.10 -5.10 -25.97
CA LEU A 208 -9.31 -6.20 -26.51
C LEU A 208 -10.12 -7.50 -26.60
N LEU A 209 -11.02 -7.76 -25.65
CA LEU A 209 -11.91 -8.91 -25.70
C LEU A 209 -12.92 -8.80 -26.86
N THR A 210 -13.47 -7.62 -27.14
CA THR A 210 -14.37 -7.43 -28.29
C THR A 210 -13.62 -7.57 -29.61
N LEU A 211 -12.43 -6.98 -29.74
CA LEU A 211 -11.59 -7.13 -30.93
C LEU A 211 -11.16 -8.58 -31.16
N LYS A 212 -10.78 -9.31 -30.10
CA LYS A 212 -10.46 -10.75 -30.20
C LYS A 212 -11.65 -11.58 -30.68
N LYS A 213 -12.86 -11.29 -30.18
CA LYS A 213 -14.09 -11.96 -30.65
C LYS A 213 -14.35 -11.65 -32.13
N ASN A 214 -14.23 -10.39 -32.53
CA ASN A 214 -14.44 -9.96 -33.92
C ASN A 214 -13.40 -10.58 -34.87
N ALA A 215 -12.12 -10.56 -34.50
CA ALA A 215 -11.04 -11.16 -35.30
C ALA A 215 -11.24 -12.69 -35.45
N ASN A 216 -11.65 -13.37 -34.38
CA ASN A 216 -11.97 -14.81 -34.45
C ASN A 216 -13.20 -15.09 -35.31
N ALA A 217 -14.25 -14.29 -35.21
CA ALA A 217 -15.44 -14.41 -36.07
C ALA A 217 -15.08 -14.18 -37.55
N GLU A 218 -14.30 -13.15 -37.85
CA GLU A 218 -13.85 -12.87 -39.22
C GLU A 218 -12.95 -14.00 -39.75
N LYS A 219 -12.05 -14.54 -38.92
CA LYS A 219 -11.23 -15.72 -39.27
C LYS A 219 -12.11 -16.94 -39.56
N GLN A 220 -13.18 -17.17 -38.79
CA GLN A 220 -14.15 -18.23 -39.08
C GLN A 220 -14.90 -17.99 -40.38
N VAL A 221 -15.37 -16.77 -40.64
CA VAL A 221 -16.02 -16.40 -41.91
C VAL A 221 -15.07 -16.58 -43.09
N ARG A 222 -13.81 -16.14 -42.98
CA ARG A 222 -12.77 -16.38 -44.00
C ARG A 222 -12.55 -17.86 -44.23
N ARG A 223 -12.45 -18.68 -43.18
CA ARG A 223 -12.33 -20.15 -43.30
C ARG A 223 -13.54 -20.78 -44.01
N GLN A 224 -14.76 -20.35 -43.67
CA GLN A 224 -15.98 -20.84 -44.32
C GLN A 224 -16.05 -20.42 -45.79
N LYS A 225 -15.67 -19.17 -46.11
CA LYS A 225 -15.56 -18.70 -47.50
C LYS A 225 -14.47 -19.48 -48.26
N ALA A 226 -13.28 -19.65 -47.67
CA ALA A 226 -12.18 -20.47 -48.20
C ALA A 226 -12.59 -21.92 -48.48
N ALA A 227 -13.41 -22.52 -47.61
CA ALA A 227 -13.95 -23.87 -47.82
C ALA A 227 -14.97 -23.95 -48.97
N LYS A 228 -15.66 -22.86 -49.27
CA LYS A 228 -16.63 -22.74 -50.39
C LYS A 228 -15.98 -22.36 -51.72
N PHE A 229 -14.70 -21.99 -51.75
CA PHE A 229 -13.98 -21.79 -53.01
C PHE A 229 -13.69 -23.14 -53.68
N ILE A 230 -13.79 -23.13 -55.01
CA ILE A 230 -13.46 -24.28 -55.88
C ILE A 230 -12.01 -24.70 -55.57
N PRO A 231 -11.70 -26.01 -55.45
CA PRO A 231 -10.38 -26.52 -55.06
C PRO A 231 -9.18 -25.95 -55.84
N ALA A 232 -9.38 -25.46 -57.06
CA ALA A 232 -8.34 -24.86 -57.91
C ALA A 232 -7.89 -23.45 -57.49
N LEU A 233 -8.64 -22.74 -56.64
CA LEU A 233 -8.28 -21.42 -56.10
C LEU A 233 -7.82 -21.45 -54.63
N LYS A 234 -7.64 -22.66 -54.06
CA LYS A 234 -7.00 -22.82 -52.76
C LYS A 234 -5.53 -22.50 -52.93
N THR A 235 -5.15 -21.24 -52.75
CA THR A 235 -3.75 -20.86 -52.67
C THR A 235 -3.10 -21.69 -51.57
N ALA A 236 -2.05 -22.42 -51.94
CA ALA A 236 -1.21 -23.16 -51.01
C ALA A 236 -0.72 -22.18 -49.91
N PRO A 237 -0.43 -22.66 -48.70
CA PRO A 237 0.21 -21.83 -47.68
C PRO A 237 1.50 -21.25 -48.29
N VAL A 238 1.48 -19.96 -48.60
CA VAL A 238 2.66 -19.26 -49.09
C VAL A 238 3.62 -19.16 -47.91
N ASP A 239 4.79 -19.78 -48.06
CA ASP A 239 5.85 -19.66 -47.06
C ASP A 239 6.21 -18.18 -46.87
N PRO A 240 6.46 -17.72 -45.64
CA PRO A 240 6.80 -16.33 -45.38
C PRO A 240 8.04 -15.88 -46.18
N ASP A 241 8.94 -16.81 -46.51
CA ASP A 241 10.11 -16.57 -47.36
C ASP A 241 9.73 -16.33 -48.83
N GLN A 242 8.66 -16.95 -49.33
CA GLN A 242 8.13 -16.69 -50.68
C GLN A 242 7.42 -15.33 -50.76
N LEU A 243 6.71 -14.94 -49.70
CA LEU A 243 6.15 -13.59 -49.57
C LEU A 243 7.24 -12.53 -49.50
N GLN A 244 8.35 -12.80 -48.81
CA GLN A 244 9.50 -11.90 -48.77
C GLN A 244 10.14 -11.76 -50.16
N ILE A 245 10.27 -12.85 -50.93
CA ILE A 245 10.78 -12.83 -52.31
C ILE A 245 9.82 -12.14 -53.28
N GLU A 246 8.51 -12.25 -53.10
CA GLU A 246 7.52 -11.50 -53.90
C GLU A 246 7.51 -10.02 -53.54
N ILE A 247 7.70 -9.67 -52.27
CA ILE A 247 7.87 -8.28 -51.81
C ILE A 247 9.20 -7.69 -52.32
N ASP A 248 10.28 -8.48 -52.38
CA ASP A 248 11.56 -8.05 -52.96
C ASP A 248 11.52 -8.00 -54.50
N LYS A 249 10.60 -8.74 -55.14
CA LYS A 249 10.27 -8.60 -56.58
C LYS A 249 9.40 -7.39 -56.86
N ILE A 250 8.65 -6.90 -55.87
CA ILE A 250 8.09 -5.53 -55.89
C ILE A 250 9.28 -4.59 -55.62
N ARG A 251 10.12 -4.45 -56.64
CA ARG A 251 11.24 -3.51 -56.68
C ARG A 251 10.68 -2.10 -56.50
N LEU A 252 10.74 -1.60 -55.25
CA LEU A 252 10.65 -0.18 -54.92
C LEU A 252 11.99 0.55 -55.15
N ASP A 253 12.93 -0.13 -55.81
CA ASP A 253 14.14 0.48 -56.31
C ASP A 253 13.76 1.39 -57.48
N ASN A 254 14.14 2.66 -57.35
CA ASN A 254 13.92 3.78 -58.28
C ASN A 254 14.60 3.61 -59.66
N VAL A 255 14.57 2.43 -60.28
CA VAL A 255 15.00 2.22 -61.65
C VAL A 255 13.78 1.96 -62.51
N ARG A 256 13.19 3.08 -62.89
CA ARG A 256 12.03 3.31 -63.75
C ARG A 256 12.09 2.49 -65.06
N PRO A 257 11.17 1.55 -65.32
CA PRO A 257 10.78 1.22 -66.68
C PRO A 257 9.67 2.20 -67.11
N GLU A 258 9.94 2.99 -68.15
CA GLU A 258 9.12 4.05 -68.75
C GLU A 258 7.75 3.59 -69.33
N GLN A 259 7.15 2.48 -68.87
CA GLN A 259 6.00 1.86 -69.56
C GLN A 259 4.79 1.45 -68.73
N GLU A 260 4.75 1.69 -67.41
CA GLU A 260 3.57 1.33 -66.58
C GLU A 260 2.99 2.51 -65.77
N PHE A 261 3.09 3.74 -66.29
CA PHE A 261 2.46 4.92 -65.68
C PHE A 261 1.20 5.40 -66.43
N THR A 262 0.40 4.50 -67.01
CA THR A 262 -0.80 4.89 -67.74
C THR A 262 -2.04 5.03 -66.85
N ILE A 263 -2.20 4.23 -65.79
CA ILE A 263 -3.44 4.27 -64.98
C ILE A 263 -3.47 5.48 -64.03
N ALA A 264 -2.36 5.79 -63.38
CA ALA A 264 -2.27 6.95 -62.47
C ALA A 264 -2.24 8.29 -63.23
N GLN A 265 -1.74 8.30 -64.47
CA GLN A 265 -1.73 9.50 -65.31
C GLN A 265 -3.08 9.74 -65.99
N MET A 266 -3.77 8.68 -66.44
CA MET A 266 -5.15 8.80 -66.94
C MET A 266 -6.12 9.27 -65.85
N LEU A 267 -5.95 8.80 -64.60
CA LEU A 267 -6.76 9.25 -63.47
C LEU A 267 -6.35 10.62 -62.91
N ALA A 268 -5.16 11.12 -63.27
CA ALA A 268 -4.70 12.48 -62.95
C ALA A 268 -5.07 13.51 -64.05
N GLU A 269 -5.32 13.04 -65.27
CA GLU A 269 -5.87 13.81 -66.39
C GLU A 269 -7.40 13.92 -66.34
N GLU A 270 -8.11 12.95 -65.76
CA GLU A 270 -9.51 13.12 -65.38
C GLU A 270 -9.61 14.07 -64.18
N ASP A 271 -10.12 15.27 -64.44
CA ASP A 271 -10.14 16.47 -63.61
C ASP A 271 -10.87 16.33 -62.26
N ASP A 272 -10.29 15.61 -61.30
CA ASP A 272 -10.71 15.69 -59.91
C ASP A 272 -9.71 16.52 -59.07
N PRO A 273 -10.01 17.80 -58.77
CA PRO A 273 -9.10 18.68 -58.05
C PRO A 273 -8.83 18.19 -56.62
N GLU A 274 -9.73 17.41 -56.02
CA GLU A 274 -9.52 16.82 -54.69
C GLU A 274 -8.51 15.67 -54.71
N LEU A 275 -8.47 14.90 -55.81
CA LEU A 275 -7.54 13.78 -55.96
C LEU A 275 -6.09 14.26 -56.10
N ARG A 276 -5.86 15.39 -56.78
CA ARG A 276 -4.52 16.02 -56.88
C ARG A 276 -4.00 16.54 -55.55
N VAL A 277 -4.90 16.99 -54.67
CA VAL A 277 -4.52 17.43 -53.31
C VAL A 277 -4.14 16.24 -52.46
N THR A 278 -4.94 15.16 -52.51
CA THR A 278 -4.67 13.94 -51.74
C THR A 278 -3.40 13.23 -52.22
N MET A 279 -3.15 13.14 -53.53
CA MET A 279 -1.88 12.60 -54.08
C MET A 279 -0.67 13.40 -53.60
N ARG A 280 -0.70 14.74 -53.71
CA ARG A 280 0.40 15.59 -53.19
C ARG A 280 0.60 15.43 -51.69
N GLN A 281 -0.49 15.28 -50.94
CA GLN A 281 -0.40 15.06 -49.49
C GLN A 281 0.20 13.68 -49.17
N LEU A 282 -0.12 12.66 -49.97
CA LEU A 282 0.39 11.31 -49.84
C LEU A 282 1.88 11.25 -50.22
N GLU A 283 2.29 11.90 -51.30
CA GLU A 283 3.71 12.06 -51.67
C GLU A 283 4.50 12.79 -50.58
N LYS A 284 3.95 13.87 -50.01
CA LYS A 284 4.57 14.59 -48.89
C LYS A 284 4.68 13.70 -47.64
N HIS A 285 3.66 12.89 -47.37
CA HIS A 285 3.65 11.99 -46.22
C HIS A 285 4.61 10.80 -46.38
N LEU A 286 4.73 10.25 -47.60
CA LEU A 286 5.71 9.22 -47.95
C LEU A 286 7.13 9.78 -47.91
N GLY A 287 7.35 10.99 -48.43
CA GLY A 287 8.63 11.69 -48.31
C GLY A 287 9.02 11.96 -46.85
N SER A 288 8.04 12.29 -45.99
CA SER A 288 8.26 12.44 -44.54
C SER A 288 8.60 11.11 -43.87
N MET A 289 7.90 10.02 -44.19
CA MET A 289 8.23 8.68 -43.67
C MET A 289 9.61 8.20 -44.14
N ALA A 290 9.98 8.47 -45.39
CA ALA A 290 11.30 8.12 -45.92
C ALA A 290 12.41 8.90 -45.19
N LYS A 291 12.23 10.20 -44.94
CA LYS A 291 13.17 11.02 -44.14
C LYS A 291 13.26 10.54 -42.69
N ASN A 292 12.13 10.20 -42.06
CA ASN A 292 12.13 9.64 -40.71
C ASN A 292 12.84 8.28 -40.67
N ARG A 293 12.69 7.45 -41.70
CA ARG A 293 13.40 6.18 -41.81
C ARG A 293 14.91 6.39 -41.98
N GLN A 294 15.33 7.40 -42.74
CA GLN A 294 16.75 7.74 -42.87
C GLN A 294 17.35 8.19 -41.54
N ALA A 295 16.65 9.05 -40.78
CA ALA A 295 17.09 9.47 -39.45
C ALA A 295 17.15 8.32 -38.42
N LEU A 296 16.31 7.28 -38.59
CA LEU A 296 16.35 6.07 -37.76
C LEU A 296 17.41 5.06 -38.23
N GLY A 297 17.93 5.20 -39.45
CA GLY A 297 18.99 4.36 -39.99
C GLY A 297 20.33 4.52 -39.27
N ASP A 298 20.59 5.72 -38.72
CA ASP A 298 21.84 6.05 -38.02
C ASP A 298 21.78 5.69 -36.51
N MET A 299 20.60 5.33 -36.00
CA MET A 299 20.38 4.94 -34.62
C MET A 299 21.20 3.70 -34.18
N PRO A 300 21.31 2.60 -34.96
CA PRO A 300 22.17 1.48 -34.60
C PRO A 300 23.65 1.86 -34.50
N GLU A 301 24.13 2.80 -35.30
CA GLU A 301 25.51 3.29 -35.24
C GLU A 301 25.75 4.12 -33.97
N TRP A 302 24.80 5.00 -33.59
CA TRP A 302 24.86 5.72 -32.32
C TRP A 302 24.78 4.79 -31.10
N MET A 303 23.99 3.71 -31.17
CA MET A 303 23.96 2.71 -30.10
C MET A 303 25.28 1.94 -29.98
N GLN A 304 25.94 1.64 -31.10
CA GLN A 304 27.26 1.00 -31.09
C GLN A 304 28.34 1.95 -30.55
N SER A 305 28.33 3.22 -30.97
CA SER A 305 29.25 4.25 -30.48
C SER A 305 29.08 4.51 -28.98
N THR A 306 27.84 4.64 -28.50
CA THR A 306 27.57 4.80 -27.06
C THR A 306 27.96 3.58 -26.26
N ARG A 307 27.75 2.36 -26.79
CA ARG A 307 28.22 1.13 -26.15
C ARG A 307 29.74 1.08 -26.07
N ALA A 308 30.44 1.43 -27.14
CA ALA A 308 31.91 1.51 -27.16
C ALA A 308 32.43 2.56 -26.16
N ALA A 309 31.81 3.75 -26.10
CA ALA A 309 32.18 4.79 -25.14
C ALA A 309 31.96 4.36 -23.68
N VAL A 310 30.88 3.63 -23.40
CA VAL A 310 30.63 3.07 -22.06
C VAL A 310 31.65 1.99 -21.72
N ASP A 311 31.98 1.12 -22.67
CA ASP A 311 33.01 0.08 -22.49
C ASP A 311 34.38 0.71 -22.24
N ASP A 312 34.76 1.78 -22.95
CA ASP A 312 36.02 2.52 -22.72
C ASP A 312 36.10 3.14 -21.32
N VAL A 313 35.03 3.77 -20.84
CA VAL A 313 34.97 4.31 -19.46
C VAL A 313 35.08 3.19 -18.43
N LEU A 314 34.43 2.05 -18.67
CA LEU A 314 34.53 0.88 -17.80
C LEU A 314 35.95 0.29 -17.80
N TYR A 315 36.65 0.30 -18.93
CA TYR A 315 38.05 -0.12 -19.01
C TYR A 315 38.98 0.84 -18.28
N GLN A 316 38.79 2.16 -18.39
CA GLN A 316 39.56 3.15 -17.63
C GLN A 316 39.36 2.98 -16.12
N TRP A 317 38.11 2.82 -15.66
CA TRP A 317 37.79 2.58 -14.25
C TRP A 317 38.33 1.26 -13.72
N LYS A 318 38.41 0.24 -14.59
CA LYS A 318 39.01 -1.04 -14.23
C LYS A 318 40.54 -0.90 -14.12
N GLY A 319 41.19 -0.17 -15.03
CA GLY A 319 42.64 0.10 -15.01
C GLY A 319 43.10 0.86 -13.76
N GLU A 320 42.37 1.90 -13.35
CA GLU A 320 42.69 2.70 -12.16
C GLU A 320 42.59 1.89 -10.85
N ASN A 321 41.65 0.94 -10.76
CA ASN A 321 41.50 0.08 -9.57
C ASN A 321 42.56 -1.03 -9.45
N TYR A 322 43.31 -1.35 -10.50
CA TYR A 322 44.44 -2.30 -10.43
C TYR A 322 45.81 -1.61 -10.26
N GLY A 323 45.92 -0.31 -10.56
CA GLY A 323 47.13 0.48 -10.28
C GLY A 323 47.38 0.67 -8.79
N ASP A 324 46.32 0.97 -8.03
CA ASP A 324 46.40 1.24 -6.58
C ASP A 324 46.62 -0.01 -5.71
N LEU A 325 46.45 -1.21 -6.29
CA LEU A 325 46.71 -2.49 -5.60
C LEU A 325 48.13 -3.02 -5.83
N MET A 326 48.84 -2.53 -6.86
CA MET A 326 50.21 -2.96 -7.19
C MET A 326 51.29 -2.06 -6.57
N ASP A 327 50.93 -0.90 -6.02
CA ASP A 327 51.88 0.05 -5.39
C ASP A 327 51.96 -0.09 -3.86
N MET A 328 51.32 -1.13 -3.30
CA MET A 328 51.32 -1.44 -1.85
C MET A 328 52.21 -2.64 -1.48
N SER A 329 53.15 -3.03 -2.35
CA SER A 329 54.18 -4.03 -2.05
C SER A 329 55.59 -3.48 -2.33
N VAL A 330 56.08 -2.61 -1.45
CA VAL A 330 57.52 -2.40 -1.21
C VAL A 330 57.75 -2.28 0.29
#